data_AF-A0A4W2C0P8-F1
#
_entry.id   AF-A0A4W2C0P8-F1
#
_cell.length_a   1.000
_cell.length_b   1.000
_cell.length_c   1.000
_cell.angle_alpha   90.00
_cell.angle_beta   90.00
_cell.angle_gamma   90.00
#
_symmetry.space_group_name_H-M   'P 1'
#
loop_
_entity.id
_entity.type
_entity.pdbx_description
1 polymer ?
#
loop_
_entity_poly.entity_id
_entity_poly.type
_entity_poly.pdbx_seq_one_letter_code
_entity_poly.pdbx_strand_id
1 'polypeptide(L)'
;MDLTEDIKKRWQEHTEELYKKDIHDPDNHHGVITHLEPDILECEVKWALGSITMNKTSGGDGIPVELFQILKDDAVKVLHSTCQQVWKIQQWSQDWKRSVFIPIPRKGNAKECSNYHTIALISHASKLMLKILQARLQQYVNHELPDVQAGFRKGRGTRNQIPNICCIILKAREFQKNIYFSFIDYAKTFDCVDHNKLWKILKEMGIPDHLTCLLRNLYAGQEATVRTGHRTTDWFQIGKGIRQGCILSPCLFNLYAEYIMRNAGLEEAQAGIKNAGRNINNLRYADDTTLIAECEEELKSLLMKVKDESEKVGSKLNIQKTKIMAFGPITARQIDGETVDTMTGFIFLGSKITADGDCSHEIKRRLPLGRKVMTNLDSILKSRDITLPTKVRLVKAMVFPMVMYGYESWTIKKAEC
;
A
#
# COMPACT_ATOMS: atom_id res chain seq x y z
N MET A 1 -4.22 -36.11 -16.77
CA MET A 1 -3.49 -34.85 -16.51
C MET A 1 -3.55 -34.60 -15.02
N ASP A 2 -2.39 -34.44 -14.38
CA ASP A 2 -2.30 -34.17 -12.94
C ASP A 2 -2.73 -32.71 -12.69
N LEU A 3 -3.91 -32.52 -12.11
CA LEU A 3 -4.48 -31.21 -11.79
C LEU A 3 -3.49 -30.31 -11.04
N THR A 4 -2.56 -30.90 -10.27
CA THR A 4 -1.55 -30.13 -9.52
C THR A 4 -0.46 -29.53 -10.42
N GLU A 5 -0.10 -30.19 -11.52
CA GLU A 5 0.84 -29.66 -12.52
C GLU A 5 0.19 -28.56 -13.37
N ASP A 6 -1.09 -28.69 -13.70
CA ASP A 6 -1.83 -27.65 -14.42
C ASP A 6 -1.92 -26.36 -13.59
N ILE A 7 -2.14 -26.48 -12.27
CA ILE A 7 -2.14 -25.35 -11.34
C ILE A 7 -0.74 -24.72 -11.24
N LYS A 8 0.33 -25.53 -11.13
CA LYS A 8 1.72 -25.04 -11.10
C LYS A 8 2.01 -24.22 -12.36
N LYS A 9 1.73 -24.79 -13.53
CA LYS A 9 1.96 -24.15 -14.83
C LYS A 9 1.17 -22.85 -14.96
N ARG A 10 -0.10 -22.84 -14.56
CA ARG A 10 -0.93 -21.62 -14.64
C ARG A 10 -0.40 -20.48 -13.77
N TRP A 11 0.10 -20.79 -12.57
CA TRP A 11 0.72 -19.81 -11.69
C TRP A 11 2.03 -19.25 -12.26
N GLN A 12 2.84 -20.13 -12.85
CA GLN A 12 4.08 -19.73 -13.50
C GLN A 12 3.81 -18.79 -14.67
N GLU A 13 2.94 -19.18 -15.61
CA GLU A 13 2.54 -18.33 -16.75
C GLU A 13 2.01 -16.97 -16.27
N HIS A 14 1.12 -16.96 -15.29
CA HIS A 14 0.52 -15.73 -14.79
C HIS A 14 1.54 -14.78 -14.17
N THR A 15 2.48 -15.30 -13.38
CA THR A 15 3.47 -14.47 -12.68
C THR A 15 4.61 -14.02 -13.59
N GLU A 16 5.06 -14.87 -14.51
CA GLU A 16 6.01 -14.48 -15.54
C GLU A 16 5.43 -13.37 -16.43
N GLU A 17 4.17 -13.47 -16.85
CA GLU A 17 3.50 -12.43 -17.63
C GLU A 17 3.33 -11.13 -16.82
N LEU A 18 2.90 -11.24 -15.56
CA LEU A 18 2.66 -10.09 -14.70
C LEU A 18 3.94 -9.27 -14.44
N TYR A 19 5.07 -9.95 -14.21
CA TYR A 19 6.34 -9.32 -13.86
C TYR A 19 7.31 -9.19 -15.04
N LYS A 20 6.88 -9.55 -16.27
CA LYS A 20 7.69 -9.39 -17.47
C LYS A 20 8.06 -7.92 -17.67
N LYS A 21 9.35 -7.66 -17.88
CA LYS A 21 9.84 -6.33 -18.26
C LYS A 21 9.33 -6.01 -19.66
N ASP A 22 8.73 -4.84 -19.84
CA ASP A 22 8.45 -4.32 -21.17
C ASP A 22 9.79 -3.97 -21.85
N ILE A 23 9.95 -4.33 -23.13
CA ILE A 23 11.21 -4.19 -23.86
C ILE A 23 11.42 -2.70 -24.16
N HIS A 24 11.85 -1.90 -23.18
CA HIS A 24 12.44 -0.59 -23.42
C HIS A 24 13.37 -0.13 -22.28
N ASP A 25 14.46 0.49 -22.71
CA ASP A 25 15.59 1.08 -21.99
C ASP A 25 16.57 0.12 -21.28
N PRO A 26 17.77 -0.11 -21.86
CA PRO A 26 18.92 -0.49 -21.05
C PRO A 26 19.20 0.61 -20.01
N ASP A 27 19.48 0.20 -18.78
CA ASP A 27 19.88 1.13 -17.73
C ASP A 27 21.30 1.65 -18.02
N ASN A 28 21.39 2.87 -18.54
CA ASN A 28 22.65 3.50 -18.97
C ASN A 28 23.44 4.13 -17.81
N HIS A 29 23.12 3.84 -16.55
CA HIS A 29 23.75 4.54 -15.44
C HIS A 29 25.04 3.87 -14.97
N HIS A 30 26.17 4.26 -15.59
CA HIS A 30 27.55 3.84 -15.25
C HIS A 30 28.32 4.88 -14.40
N GLY A 31 27.62 5.65 -13.55
CA GLY A 31 28.27 6.59 -12.66
C GLY A 31 28.94 5.88 -11.47
N VAL A 32 30.24 6.12 -11.25
CA VAL A 32 30.91 5.74 -10.00
C VAL A 32 30.41 6.63 -8.88
N ILE A 33 29.87 6.04 -7.81
CA ILE A 33 29.37 6.80 -6.66
C ILE A 33 30.56 7.20 -5.80
N THR A 34 30.84 8.50 -5.76
CA THR A 34 31.99 9.05 -5.02
C THR A 34 31.63 9.42 -3.57
N HIS A 35 30.36 9.70 -3.28
CA HIS A 35 29.88 10.07 -1.95
C HIS A 35 29.02 8.96 -1.35
N LEU A 36 29.58 8.24 -0.37
CA LEU A 36 28.86 7.23 0.39
C LEU A 36 28.20 7.87 1.62
N GLU A 37 26.94 7.55 1.82
CA GLU A 37 26.25 7.72 3.11
C GLU A 37 27.05 7.07 4.27
N PRO A 38 26.90 7.56 5.52
CA PRO A 38 27.63 7.05 6.68
C PRO A 38 27.58 5.52 6.81
N ASP A 39 28.61 4.92 7.40
CA ASP A 39 28.66 3.47 7.64
C ASP A 39 27.49 3.01 8.53
N ILE A 40 27.07 1.75 8.40
CA ILE A 40 26.02 1.17 9.25
C ILE A 40 26.61 1.00 10.66
N LEU A 41 25.87 1.45 11.66
CA LEU A 41 26.28 1.30 13.05
C LEU A 41 25.75 -0.03 13.61
N GLU A 42 26.50 -0.63 14.54
CA GLU A 42 26.06 -1.84 15.24
C GLU A 42 24.72 -1.60 15.98
N CYS A 43 24.51 -0.39 16.50
CA CYS A 43 23.26 -0.03 17.16
C CYS A 43 22.05 -0.02 16.22
N GLU A 44 22.23 0.31 14.93
CA GLU A 44 21.17 0.22 13.92
C GLU A 44 20.79 -1.25 13.67
N VAL A 45 21.77 -2.16 13.66
CA VAL A 45 21.54 -3.61 13.55
C VAL A 45 20.80 -4.15 14.77
N LYS A 46 21.23 -3.76 15.99
CA LYS A 46 20.54 -4.13 17.24
C LYS A 46 19.10 -3.63 17.25
N TRP A 47 18.88 -2.37 16.87
CA TRP A 47 17.57 -1.77 16.76
C TRP A 47 16.69 -2.50 15.72
N ALA A 48 17.24 -2.75 14.53
CA ALA A 48 16.53 -3.44 13.46
C ALA A 48 16.11 -4.85 13.89
N LEU A 49 17.02 -5.61 14.51
CA LEU A 49 16.76 -6.96 15.01
C LEU A 49 15.67 -6.96 16.09
N GLY A 50 15.70 -6.00 17.03
CA GLY A 50 14.67 -5.84 18.06
C GLY A 50 13.30 -5.41 17.50
N SER A 51 13.26 -4.80 16.32
CA SER A 51 12.02 -4.37 15.67
C SER A 51 11.34 -5.47 14.84
N ILE A 52 12.06 -6.54 14.47
CA ILE A 52 11.49 -7.65 13.72
C ILE A 52 10.62 -8.49 14.65
N THR A 53 9.39 -8.71 14.23
CA THR A 53 8.42 -9.51 15.00
C THR A 53 8.79 -10.99 14.97
N MET A 54 8.69 -11.65 16.13
CA MET A 54 8.90 -13.09 16.27
C MET A 54 7.73 -13.90 15.69
N ASN A 55 7.93 -15.21 15.55
CA ASN A 55 6.97 -16.18 15.01
C ASN A 55 6.53 -15.84 13.58
N LYS A 56 7.47 -15.30 12.79
CA LYS A 56 7.26 -15.00 11.36
C LYS A 56 7.85 -16.11 10.51
N THR A 57 7.16 -16.41 9.41
CA THR A 57 7.60 -17.41 8.44
C THR A 57 8.95 -17.02 7.85
N SER A 58 9.87 -17.98 7.82
CA SER A 58 11.19 -17.85 7.20
C SER A 58 11.10 -17.64 5.69
N GLY A 59 12.17 -17.05 5.14
CA GLY A 59 12.32 -16.93 3.69
C GLY A 59 12.68 -18.28 3.05
N GLY A 60 13.19 -18.21 1.81
CA GLY A 60 13.69 -19.39 1.10
C GLY A 60 14.90 -20.06 1.75
N ASP A 61 15.61 -19.34 2.63
CA ASP A 61 16.77 -19.80 3.39
C ASP A 61 16.43 -20.70 4.59
N GLY A 62 15.15 -20.72 5.02
CA GLY A 62 14.73 -21.52 6.16
C GLY A 62 15.25 -21.03 7.52
N ILE A 63 15.88 -19.85 7.59
CA ILE A 63 16.45 -19.32 8.82
C ILE A 63 15.38 -18.52 9.60
N PRO A 64 14.97 -18.98 10.79
CA PRO A 64 14.02 -18.26 11.63
C PRO A 64 14.68 -17.06 12.33
N VAL A 65 13.90 -16.03 12.66
CA VAL A 65 14.43 -14.83 13.35
C VAL A 65 14.89 -15.15 14.77
N GLU A 66 14.27 -16.15 15.39
CA GLU A 66 14.55 -16.65 16.73
C GLU A 66 16.01 -17.09 16.88
N LEU A 67 16.62 -17.62 15.80
CA LEU A 67 18.03 -18.01 15.81
C LEU A 67 18.94 -16.80 16.09
N PHE A 68 18.69 -15.67 15.46
CA PHE A 68 19.46 -14.45 15.68
C PHE A 68 19.30 -13.92 17.10
N GLN A 69 18.13 -14.11 17.70
CA GLN A 69 17.87 -13.69 19.08
C GLN A 69 18.54 -14.58 20.12
N ILE A 70 18.67 -15.88 19.83
CA ILE A 70 19.42 -16.82 20.68
C ILE A 70 20.91 -16.48 20.69
N LEU A 71 21.46 -16.19 19.50
CA LEU A 71 22.88 -15.87 19.30
C LEU A 71 23.27 -14.46 19.80
N LYS A 72 22.30 -13.57 20.05
CA LYS A 72 22.50 -12.23 20.64
C LYS A 72 23.63 -11.45 19.96
N ASP A 73 24.66 -11.04 20.71
CA ASP A 73 25.74 -10.18 20.22
C ASP A 73 26.58 -10.83 19.11
N ASP A 74 26.71 -12.16 19.09
CA ASP A 74 27.44 -12.85 18.03
C ASP A 74 26.71 -12.76 16.69
N ALA A 75 25.37 -12.91 16.71
CA ALA A 75 24.56 -12.67 15.52
C ALA A 75 24.66 -11.21 15.07
N VAL A 76 24.65 -10.25 16.00
CA VAL A 76 24.77 -8.83 15.65
C VAL A 76 26.10 -8.54 14.95
N LYS A 77 27.23 -9.06 15.45
CA LYS A 77 28.54 -8.86 14.82
C LYS A 77 28.58 -9.40 13.39
N VAL A 78 28.08 -10.61 13.18
CA VAL A 78 28.04 -11.24 11.84
C VAL A 78 27.11 -10.49 10.90
N LEU A 79 25.91 -10.15 11.36
CA LEU A 79 24.93 -9.39 10.58
C LEU A 79 25.44 -7.99 10.26
N HIS A 80 26.09 -7.31 11.20
CA HIS A 80 26.69 -6.01 11.00
C HIS A 80 27.80 -6.07 9.96
N SER A 81 28.76 -6.99 10.09
CA SER A 81 29.82 -7.17 9.08
C SER A 81 29.24 -7.46 7.70
N THR A 82 28.23 -8.32 7.60
CA THR A 82 27.59 -8.68 6.32
C THR A 82 26.85 -7.49 5.73
N CYS A 83 26.05 -6.77 6.52
CA CYS A 83 25.34 -5.57 6.06
C CYS A 83 26.31 -4.47 5.64
N GLN A 84 27.41 -4.30 6.37
CA GLN A 84 28.45 -3.32 6.08
C GLN A 84 29.16 -3.62 4.77
N GLN A 85 29.43 -4.90 4.49
CA GLN A 85 30.01 -5.32 3.21
C GLN A 85 29.05 -5.02 2.05
N VAL A 86 27.78 -5.37 2.18
CA VAL A 86 26.74 -5.05 1.18
C VAL A 86 26.61 -3.52 1.00
N TRP A 87 26.70 -2.76 2.09
CA TRP A 87 26.65 -1.29 2.07
C TRP A 87 27.79 -0.70 1.24
N LYS A 88 29.05 -1.09 1.51
CA LYS A 88 30.22 -0.53 0.81
C LYS A 88 30.35 -0.99 -0.64
N ILE A 89 30.14 -2.27 -0.90
CA ILE A 89 30.27 -2.86 -2.24
C ILE A 89 29.04 -2.57 -3.10
N GLN A 90 27.91 -2.25 -2.46
CA GLN A 90 26.60 -2.02 -3.07
C GLN A 90 26.04 -3.24 -3.80
N GLN A 91 26.59 -4.43 -3.56
CA GLN A 91 26.15 -5.67 -4.17
C GLN A 91 25.48 -6.56 -3.13
N TRP A 92 24.29 -7.04 -3.47
CA TRP A 92 23.52 -7.98 -2.66
C TRP A 92 23.88 -9.41 -3.05
N SER A 93 23.93 -10.31 -2.08
CA SER A 93 24.02 -11.75 -2.35
C SER A 93 22.76 -12.23 -3.08
N GLN A 94 22.91 -13.24 -3.94
CA GLN A 94 21.78 -13.74 -4.73
C GLN A 94 20.64 -14.28 -3.83
N ASP A 95 20.98 -14.90 -2.70
CA ASP A 95 19.99 -15.41 -1.75
C ASP A 95 19.15 -14.29 -1.11
N TRP A 96 19.70 -13.07 -0.99
CA TRP A 96 18.96 -11.91 -0.47
C TRP A 96 18.08 -11.24 -1.53
N LYS A 97 18.32 -11.55 -2.81
CA LYS A 97 17.52 -11.10 -3.95
C LYS A 97 16.34 -12.04 -4.25
N ARG A 98 16.41 -13.29 -3.79
CA ARG A 98 15.38 -14.32 -3.99
C ARG A 98 14.16 -14.11 -3.10
N SER A 99 12.97 -14.36 -3.66
CA SER A 99 11.69 -14.24 -2.95
C SER A 99 10.81 -15.48 -3.18
N VAL A 100 10.09 -15.92 -2.16
CA VAL A 100 9.06 -16.96 -2.28
C VAL A 100 7.69 -16.30 -2.20
N PHE A 101 6.92 -16.35 -3.28
CA PHE A 101 5.59 -15.78 -3.36
C PHE A 101 4.54 -16.76 -2.84
N ILE A 102 3.79 -16.32 -1.84
CA ILE A 102 2.65 -17.06 -1.28
C ILE A 102 1.35 -16.41 -1.78
N PRO A 103 0.56 -17.10 -2.61
CA PRO A 103 -0.72 -16.59 -3.07
C PRO A 103 -1.76 -16.67 -1.94
N ILE A 104 -2.39 -15.55 -1.63
CA ILE A 104 -3.46 -15.43 -0.63
C ILE A 104 -4.73 -14.90 -1.31
N PRO A 105 -5.89 -15.58 -1.19
CA PRO A 105 -7.11 -15.15 -1.87
C PRO A 105 -7.61 -13.80 -1.34
N ARG A 106 -7.98 -12.88 -2.24
CA ARG A 106 -8.52 -11.55 -1.89
C ARG A 106 -9.86 -11.65 -1.17
N LYS A 107 -10.73 -12.55 -1.64
CA LYS A 107 -12.09 -12.84 -1.13
C LYS A 107 -12.43 -14.32 -1.37
N GLY A 108 -13.50 -14.82 -0.74
CA GLY A 108 -13.96 -16.21 -0.94
C GLY A 108 -14.32 -16.49 -2.41
N ASN A 109 -14.03 -17.73 -2.86
CA ASN A 109 -14.13 -18.23 -4.25
C ASN A 109 -13.12 -17.63 -5.25
N ALA A 110 -11.82 -17.82 -4.99
CA ALA A 110 -10.75 -17.40 -5.91
C ALA A 110 -10.42 -18.48 -6.95
N LYS A 111 -11.14 -18.48 -8.08
CA LYS A 111 -10.92 -19.40 -9.22
C LYS A 111 -9.82 -18.94 -10.19
N GLU A 112 -9.51 -17.64 -10.20
CA GLU A 112 -8.50 -17.04 -11.09
C GLU A 112 -7.32 -16.50 -10.28
N CYS A 113 -6.10 -16.56 -10.85
CA CYS A 113 -4.88 -16.04 -10.22
C CYS A 113 -4.96 -14.53 -9.89
N SER A 114 -5.67 -13.75 -10.72
CA SER A 114 -5.96 -12.32 -10.54
C SER A 114 -6.65 -12.00 -9.21
N ASN A 115 -7.37 -12.97 -8.64
CA ASN A 115 -8.12 -12.85 -7.38
C ASN A 115 -7.28 -13.17 -6.15
N TYR A 116 -5.96 -13.30 -6.28
CA TYR A 116 -5.03 -13.48 -5.18
C TYR A 116 -4.13 -12.24 -5.01
N HIS A 117 -3.59 -12.09 -3.81
CA HIS A 117 -2.40 -11.30 -3.53
C HIS A 117 -1.19 -12.23 -3.47
N THR A 118 -0.05 -11.80 -4.00
CA THR A 118 1.19 -12.59 -3.91
C THR A 118 2.09 -11.96 -2.86
N ILE A 119 2.18 -12.57 -1.67
CA ILE A 119 3.05 -12.03 -0.62
C ILE A 119 4.47 -12.57 -0.79
N ALA A 120 5.44 -11.67 -0.87
CA ALA A 120 6.85 -12.02 -0.97
C ALA A 120 7.46 -12.34 0.39
N LEU A 121 7.85 -13.61 0.57
CA LEU A 121 8.70 -14.04 1.68
C LEU A 121 10.17 -13.93 1.26
N ILE A 122 10.90 -13.07 1.97
CA ILE A 122 12.34 -12.85 1.80
C ILE A 122 13.11 -13.30 3.06
N SER A 123 14.40 -13.56 2.92
CA SER A 123 15.30 -13.91 4.03
C SER A 123 15.21 -12.89 5.17
N HIS A 124 15.29 -13.35 6.42
CA HIS A 124 15.31 -12.48 7.58
C HIS A 124 16.54 -11.56 7.64
N ALA A 125 17.70 -12.04 7.16
CA ALA A 125 18.90 -11.22 7.06
C ALA A 125 18.72 -10.08 6.05
N SER A 126 18.13 -10.39 4.88
CA SER A 126 17.74 -9.38 3.88
C SER A 126 16.72 -8.40 4.48
N LYS A 127 15.67 -8.87 5.17
CA LYS A 127 14.69 -8.01 5.87
C LYS A 127 15.35 -7.04 6.84
N LEU A 128 16.37 -7.48 7.58
CA LEU A 128 17.10 -6.65 8.53
C LEU A 128 17.84 -5.51 7.81
N MET A 129 18.57 -5.83 6.74
CA MET A 129 19.23 -4.81 5.92
C MET A 129 18.23 -3.81 5.33
N LEU A 130 17.10 -4.31 4.81
CA LEU A 130 16.03 -3.48 4.27
C LEU A 130 15.37 -2.60 5.36
N LYS A 131 15.34 -3.05 6.61
CA LYS A 131 14.84 -2.26 7.75
C LYS A 131 15.75 -1.07 8.05
N ILE A 132 17.07 -1.28 8.03
CA ILE A 132 18.07 -0.22 8.21
C ILE A 132 17.96 0.78 7.05
N LEU A 133 17.93 0.29 5.81
CA LEU A 133 17.75 1.11 4.63
C LEU A 133 16.42 1.90 4.67
N GLN A 134 15.34 1.29 5.16
CA GLN A 134 14.05 1.96 5.36
C GLN A 134 14.18 3.13 6.34
N ALA A 135 14.82 2.91 7.49
CA ALA A 135 14.97 3.95 8.50
C ALA A 135 15.72 5.16 7.94
N ARG A 136 16.77 4.93 7.16
CA ARG A 136 17.54 5.98 6.50
C ARG A 136 16.78 6.67 5.37
N LEU A 137 15.97 5.94 4.61
CA LEU A 137 15.08 6.53 3.60
C LEU A 137 13.93 7.35 4.20
N GLN A 138 13.49 6.99 5.41
CA GLN A 138 12.31 7.58 6.03
C GLN A 138 12.46 9.10 6.25
N GLN A 139 13.68 9.60 6.49
CA GLN A 139 13.91 11.04 6.64
C GLN A 139 13.57 11.81 5.34
N TYR A 140 14.00 11.29 4.20
CA TYR A 140 13.72 11.86 2.88
C TYR A 140 12.22 11.72 2.54
N VAL A 141 11.65 10.54 2.79
CA VAL A 141 10.21 10.31 2.60
C VAL A 141 9.36 11.25 3.43
N ASN A 142 9.74 11.52 4.68
CA ASN A 142 8.98 12.43 5.54
C ASN A 142 9.08 13.89 5.09
N HIS A 143 10.22 14.28 4.51
CA HIS A 143 10.44 15.60 3.93
C HIS A 143 9.61 15.79 2.65
N GLU A 144 9.64 14.81 1.75
CA GLU A 144 8.99 14.91 0.44
C GLU A 144 7.47 14.69 0.47
N LEU A 145 6.93 13.94 1.45
CA LEU A 145 5.52 13.59 1.47
C LEU A 145 4.63 14.65 2.14
N PRO A 146 3.64 15.22 1.42
CA PRO A 146 2.72 16.22 1.95
C PRO A 146 1.71 15.62 2.91
N ASP A 147 1.05 16.46 3.70
CA ASP A 147 0.14 16.04 4.76
C ASP A 147 -1.07 15.22 4.28
N VAL A 148 -1.48 15.42 3.02
CA VAL A 148 -2.64 14.78 2.39
C VAL A 148 -2.45 13.28 2.15
N GLN A 149 -1.20 12.78 2.10
CA GLN A 149 -0.88 11.36 2.02
C GLN A 149 -0.76 10.78 3.44
N ALA A 150 -1.67 9.87 3.79
CA ALA A 150 -1.69 9.19 5.09
C ALA A 150 -1.24 7.72 5.04
N GLY A 151 -1.18 7.12 3.85
CA GLY A 151 -0.82 5.72 3.70
C GLY A 151 0.59 5.44 4.18
N PHE A 152 0.76 4.40 5.00
CA PHE A 152 2.05 3.93 5.50
C PHE A 152 2.89 4.99 6.24
N ARG A 153 2.26 6.01 6.82
CA ARG A 153 2.96 7.04 7.60
C ARG A 153 2.69 6.88 9.09
N LYS A 154 3.75 7.09 9.89
CA LYS A 154 3.67 7.00 11.35
C LYS A 154 2.69 8.06 11.86
N GLY A 155 1.75 7.64 12.71
CA GLY A 155 0.75 8.54 13.32
C GLY A 155 -0.37 8.99 12.38
N ARG A 156 -0.41 8.50 11.13
CA ARG A 156 -1.50 8.75 10.19
C ARG A 156 -2.17 7.44 9.82
N GLY A 157 -3.49 7.43 9.82
CA GLY A 157 -4.26 6.23 9.56
C GLY A 157 -5.63 6.52 8.97
N THR A 158 -6.41 5.45 8.80
CA THR A 158 -7.81 5.56 8.39
C THR A 158 -8.64 6.38 9.39
N ARG A 159 -8.28 6.35 10.68
CA ARG A 159 -8.84 7.20 11.74
C ARG A 159 -8.65 8.71 11.54
N ASN A 160 -7.75 9.12 10.65
CA ASN A 160 -7.60 10.53 10.27
C ASN A 160 -8.35 10.81 8.96
N GLN A 161 -8.14 9.98 7.94
CA GLN A 161 -8.70 10.24 6.61
C GLN A 161 -10.22 10.09 6.52
N ILE A 162 -10.80 9.14 7.25
CA ILE A 162 -12.26 8.95 7.27
C ILE A 162 -12.95 10.18 7.90
N PRO A 163 -12.54 10.68 9.08
CA PRO A 163 -13.07 11.95 9.59
C PRO A 163 -12.80 13.15 8.67
N ASN A 164 -11.63 13.23 8.03
CA ASN A 164 -11.31 14.33 7.11
C ASN A 164 -12.33 14.45 5.98
N ILE A 165 -12.64 13.35 5.28
CA ILE A 165 -13.62 13.38 4.19
C ILE A 165 -15.03 13.69 4.71
N CYS A 166 -15.42 13.14 5.87
CA CYS A 166 -16.70 13.47 6.51
C CYS A 166 -16.79 14.97 6.85
N CYS A 167 -15.73 15.56 7.41
CA CYS A 167 -15.69 16.97 7.77
C CYS A 167 -15.79 17.86 6.52
N ILE A 168 -15.09 17.49 5.44
CA ILE A 168 -15.18 18.20 4.15
C ILE A 168 -16.63 18.21 3.63
N ILE A 169 -17.32 17.07 3.66
CA ILE A 169 -18.72 16.95 3.24
C ILE A 169 -19.65 17.80 4.12
N LEU A 170 -19.47 17.74 5.44
CA LEU A 170 -20.28 18.50 6.39
C LEU A 170 -20.07 20.01 6.23
N LYS A 171 -18.82 20.47 6.01
CA LYS A 171 -18.53 21.87 5.74
C LYS A 171 -19.10 22.33 4.40
N ALA A 172 -18.96 21.54 3.34
CA ALA A 172 -19.56 21.87 2.05
C ALA A 172 -21.08 22.06 2.17
N ARG A 173 -21.74 21.23 2.98
CA ARG A 173 -23.16 21.38 3.34
C ARG A 173 -23.47 22.64 4.11
N GLU A 174 -22.71 22.93 5.16
CA GLU A 174 -22.87 24.13 5.99
C GLU A 174 -22.84 25.40 5.15
N PHE A 175 -21.92 25.46 4.17
CA PHE A 175 -21.78 26.60 3.26
C PHE A 175 -22.57 26.46 1.95
N GLN A 176 -23.43 25.45 1.80
CA GLN A 176 -24.22 25.19 0.59
C GLN A 176 -23.40 25.16 -0.71
N LYS A 177 -22.18 24.64 -0.63
CA LYS A 177 -21.30 24.47 -1.78
C LYS A 177 -21.49 23.10 -2.42
N ASN A 178 -21.41 23.07 -3.75
CA ASN A 178 -21.27 21.81 -4.47
C ASN A 178 -19.88 21.23 -4.21
N ILE A 179 -19.82 19.91 -4.13
CA ILE A 179 -18.55 19.17 -4.01
C ILE A 179 -18.63 17.87 -4.77
N TYR A 180 -17.59 17.59 -5.52
CA TYR A 180 -17.43 16.40 -6.34
C TYR A 180 -16.19 15.64 -5.89
N PHE A 181 -16.33 14.33 -5.77
CA PHE A 181 -15.28 13.39 -5.43
C PHE A 181 -15.04 12.43 -6.58
N SER A 182 -13.77 12.19 -6.91
CA SER A 182 -13.36 11.08 -7.79
C SER A 182 -12.49 10.12 -6.98
N PHE A 183 -12.99 8.89 -6.78
CA PHE A 183 -12.26 7.81 -6.12
C PHE A 183 -11.51 7.02 -7.19
N ILE A 184 -10.21 7.25 -7.27
CA ILE A 184 -9.32 6.66 -8.25
C ILE A 184 -8.98 5.22 -7.88
N ASP A 185 -9.12 4.30 -8.84
CA ASP A 185 -8.63 2.92 -8.75
C ASP A 185 -7.46 2.74 -9.72
N TYR A 186 -6.27 2.46 -9.19
CA TYR A 186 -5.11 2.15 -10.02
C TYR A 186 -5.03 0.65 -10.32
N ALA A 187 -4.70 0.30 -11.57
CA ALA A 187 -4.57 -1.08 -11.98
C ALA A 187 -3.25 -1.71 -11.48
N LYS A 188 -3.34 -2.57 -10.45
CA LYS A 188 -2.21 -3.38 -9.93
C LYS A 188 -0.96 -2.53 -9.63
N THR A 189 -1.13 -1.48 -8.85
CA THR A 189 -0.10 -0.47 -8.51
C THR A 189 1.27 -1.02 -8.17
N PHE A 190 1.35 -1.95 -7.23
CA PHE A 190 2.62 -2.52 -6.78
C PHE A 190 3.28 -3.37 -7.88
N ASP A 191 2.50 -4.06 -8.71
CA ASP A 191 3.01 -5.03 -9.67
C ASP A 191 3.48 -4.35 -10.98
N CYS A 192 3.00 -3.14 -11.25
CA CYS A 192 3.24 -2.41 -12.50
C CYS A 192 4.34 -1.34 -12.41
N VAL A 193 4.99 -1.15 -11.26
CA VAL A 193 6.05 -0.12 -11.11
C VAL A 193 7.24 -0.42 -12.01
N ASP A 194 7.58 0.49 -12.91
CA ASP A 194 8.77 0.41 -13.74
C ASP A 194 10.03 0.75 -12.91
N HIS A 195 10.99 -0.16 -12.84
CA HIS A 195 12.22 0.03 -12.07
C HIS A 195 13.09 1.17 -12.62
N ASN A 196 13.25 1.27 -13.95
CA ASN A 196 14.08 2.30 -14.57
C ASN A 196 13.52 3.70 -14.25
N LYS A 197 12.19 3.84 -14.30
CA LYS A 197 11.52 5.09 -13.96
C LYS A 197 11.57 5.36 -12.46
N LEU A 198 11.42 4.32 -11.62
CA LEU A 198 11.56 4.45 -10.17
C LEU A 198 12.92 5.04 -9.79
N TRP A 199 14.03 4.58 -10.37
CA TRP A 199 15.37 5.11 -10.05
C TRP A 199 15.55 6.57 -10.47
N LYS A 200 15.01 6.95 -11.64
CA LYS A 200 14.98 8.36 -12.08
C LYS A 200 14.20 9.23 -11.10
N ILE A 201 13.02 8.77 -10.68
CA ILE A 201 12.16 9.47 -9.71
C ILE A 201 12.87 9.63 -8.36
N LEU A 202 13.51 8.58 -7.83
CA LEU A 202 14.22 8.69 -6.55
C LEU A 202 15.32 9.75 -6.61
N LYS A 203 16.05 9.81 -7.73
CA LYS A 203 17.10 10.81 -7.93
C LYS A 203 16.54 12.23 -8.03
N GLU A 204 15.46 12.43 -8.77
CA GLU A 204 14.79 13.74 -8.89
C GLU A 204 14.15 14.20 -7.56
N MET A 205 13.72 13.25 -6.73
CA MET A 205 13.25 13.49 -5.35
C MET A 205 14.38 13.76 -4.35
N GLY A 206 15.63 13.89 -4.80
CA GLY A 206 16.77 14.24 -3.95
C GLY A 206 17.29 13.10 -3.08
N ILE A 207 16.94 11.84 -3.38
CA ILE A 207 17.46 10.69 -2.63
C ILE A 207 18.92 10.44 -3.03
N PRO A 208 19.84 10.29 -2.04
CA PRO A 208 21.25 10.09 -2.32
C PRO A 208 21.52 8.93 -3.29
N ASP A 209 22.45 9.14 -4.22
CA ASP A 209 22.82 8.16 -5.23
C ASP A 209 23.24 6.81 -4.60
N HIS A 210 23.91 6.85 -3.43
CA HIS A 210 24.29 5.64 -2.71
C HIS A 210 23.09 4.75 -2.36
N LEU A 211 22.02 5.34 -1.81
CA LEU A 211 20.80 4.59 -1.44
C LEU A 211 20.07 4.10 -2.68
N THR A 212 19.97 4.96 -3.71
CA THR A 212 19.35 4.61 -4.99
C THR A 212 20.07 3.45 -5.67
N CYS A 213 21.41 3.40 -5.61
CA CYS A 213 22.19 2.30 -6.18
C CYS A 213 22.01 0.99 -5.40
N LEU A 214 21.99 1.05 -4.06
CA LEU A 214 21.69 -0.13 -3.23
C LEU A 214 20.32 -0.72 -3.58
N LEU A 215 19.30 0.13 -3.75
CA LEU A 215 17.96 -0.29 -4.18
C LEU A 215 18.00 -0.87 -5.59
N ARG A 216 18.61 -0.18 -6.55
CA ARG A 216 18.74 -0.66 -7.92
C ARG A 216 19.40 -2.04 -7.96
N ASN A 217 20.49 -2.24 -7.23
CA ASN A 217 21.22 -3.51 -7.22
C ASN A 217 20.48 -4.63 -6.48
N LEU A 218 19.57 -4.29 -5.56
CA LEU A 218 18.63 -5.24 -4.97
C LEU A 218 17.60 -5.71 -6.00
N TYR A 219 17.12 -4.80 -6.85
CA TYR A 219 16.11 -5.07 -7.89
C TYR A 219 16.69 -5.67 -9.17
N ALA A 220 17.97 -5.46 -9.44
CA ALA A 220 18.70 -6.10 -10.52
C ALA A 220 18.92 -7.61 -10.23
N GLY A 221 18.36 -8.46 -11.10
CA GLY A 221 18.50 -9.92 -11.03
C GLY A 221 17.67 -10.56 -9.91
N GLN A 222 16.53 -9.95 -9.56
CA GLN A 222 15.60 -10.56 -8.61
C GLN A 222 14.94 -11.79 -9.21
N GLU A 223 14.93 -12.85 -8.41
CA GLU A 223 14.26 -14.10 -8.73
C GLU A 223 13.11 -14.34 -7.76
N ALA A 224 12.00 -14.84 -8.28
CA ALA A 224 10.90 -15.34 -7.46
C ALA A 224 10.48 -16.74 -7.87
N THR A 225 9.81 -17.41 -6.93
CA THR A 225 9.09 -18.66 -7.15
C THR A 225 7.75 -18.58 -6.42
N VAL A 226 6.70 -19.19 -6.97
CA VAL A 226 5.39 -19.26 -6.32
C VAL A 226 5.26 -20.59 -5.60
N ARG A 227 5.00 -20.53 -4.29
CA ARG A 227 4.72 -21.71 -3.47
C ARG A 227 3.23 -21.80 -3.18
N THR A 228 2.60 -22.82 -3.73
CA THR A 228 1.19 -23.16 -3.47
C THR A 228 1.11 -24.31 -2.45
N GLY A 229 -0.10 -24.62 -1.95
CA GLY A 229 -0.31 -25.77 -1.06
C GLY A 229 -0.05 -27.14 -1.70
N HIS A 230 0.20 -27.19 -3.02
CA HIS A 230 0.40 -28.43 -3.76
C HIS A 230 1.84 -28.57 -4.25
N ARG A 231 2.41 -27.53 -4.90
CA ARG A 231 3.77 -27.54 -5.47
C ARG A 231 4.39 -26.13 -5.48
N THR A 232 5.71 -26.07 -5.70
CA THR A 232 6.48 -24.84 -5.90
C THR A 232 6.84 -24.70 -7.38
N THR A 233 6.67 -23.51 -7.96
CA THR A 233 7.05 -23.25 -9.36
C THR A 233 8.56 -23.17 -9.53
N ASP A 234 9.02 -23.18 -10.78
CA ASP A 234 10.42 -22.91 -11.06
C ASP A 234 10.73 -21.43 -10.78
N TRP A 235 12.02 -21.09 -10.69
CA TRP A 235 12.45 -19.71 -10.47
C TRP A 235 12.26 -18.90 -11.76
N PHE A 236 11.68 -17.71 -11.63
CA PHE A 236 11.54 -16.75 -12.71
C PHE A 236 12.11 -15.39 -12.31
N GLN A 237 12.51 -14.60 -13.32
CA GLN A 237 13.06 -13.27 -13.11
C GLN A 237 11.95 -12.23 -12.96
N ILE A 238 12.11 -11.30 -12.02
CA ILE A 238 11.21 -10.17 -11.82
C ILE A 238 11.74 -8.97 -12.62
N GLY A 239 10.99 -8.55 -13.63
CA GLY A 239 11.37 -7.43 -14.51
C GLY A 239 10.72 -6.09 -14.19
N LYS A 240 9.61 -6.09 -13.44
CA LYS A 240 8.90 -4.88 -12.98
C LYS A 240 8.21 -5.13 -11.65
N GLY A 241 7.64 -4.08 -11.06
CA GLY A 241 6.91 -4.13 -9.81
C GLY A 241 7.78 -4.11 -8.57
N ILE A 242 7.18 -3.74 -7.45
CA ILE A 242 7.77 -3.73 -6.11
C ILE A 242 7.20 -4.86 -5.28
N ARG A 243 8.05 -5.53 -4.48
CA ARG A 243 7.69 -6.74 -3.75
C ARG A 243 6.55 -6.49 -2.76
N GLN A 244 5.39 -7.11 -2.95
CA GLN A 244 4.30 -7.03 -1.98
C GLN A 244 4.70 -7.71 -0.67
N GLY A 245 4.51 -7.04 0.47
CA GLY A 245 4.92 -7.54 1.79
C GLY A 245 6.38 -7.25 2.17
N CYS A 246 7.18 -6.69 1.26
CA CYS A 246 8.50 -6.17 1.61
C CYS A 246 8.36 -4.85 2.39
N ILE A 247 9.27 -4.64 3.34
CA ILE A 247 9.23 -3.51 4.26
C ILE A 247 9.50 -2.15 3.60
N LEU A 248 10.25 -2.13 2.50
CA LEU A 248 10.59 -0.92 1.74
C LEU A 248 9.54 -0.53 0.70
N SER A 249 8.78 -1.51 0.19
CA SER A 249 7.83 -1.28 -0.91
C SER A 249 6.83 -0.15 -0.62
N PRO A 250 6.26 -0.02 0.59
CA PRO A 250 5.41 1.13 0.92
C PRO A 250 6.10 2.50 0.77
N CYS A 251 7.35 2.62 1.20
CA CYS A 251 8.10 3.88 1.11
C CYS A 251 8.38 4.24 -0.34
N LEU A 252 8.81 3.27 -1.15
CA LEU A 252 9.08 3.46 -2.58
C LEU A 252 7.80 3.82 -3.34
N PHE A 253 6.69 3.15 -3.03
CA PHE A 253 5.41 3.45 -3.64
C PHE A 253 4.92 4.85 -3.31
N ASN A 254 5.05 5.29 -2.05
CA ASN A 254 4.63 6.63 -1.66
C ASN A 254 5.41 7.73 -2.40
N LEU A 255 6.74 7.58 -2.55
CA LEU A 255 7.56 8.52 -3.32
C LEU A 255 7.18 8.55 -4.79
N TYR A 256 6.95 7.37 -5.37
CA TYR A 256 6.50 7.21 -6.74
C TYR A 256 5.13 7.87 -6.98
N ALA A 257 4.17 7.63 -6.07
CA ALA A 257 2.85 8.26 -6.13
C ALA A 257 2.93 9.77 -5.92
N GLU A 258 3.83 10.25 -5.05
CA GLU A 258 4.03 11.68 -4.83
C GLU A 258 4.58 12.38 -6.07
N TYR A 259 5.52 11.76 -6.78
CA TYR A 259 6.05 12.27 -8.03
C TYR A 259 4.96 12.53 -9.06
N ILE A 260 4.04 11.59 -9.22
CA ILE A 260 2.87 11.74 -10.12
C ILE A 260 2.04 12.96 -9.70
N MET A 261 1.72 13.08 -8.41
CA MET A 261 0.84 14.14 -7.91
C MET A 261 1.48 15.52 -8.01
N ARG A 262 2.79 15.61 -7.78
CA ARG A 262 3.58 16.84 -7.92
C ARG A 262 3.63 17.29 -9.38
N ASN A 263 3.94 16.37 -10.29
CA ASN A 263 3.99 16.70 -11.72
C ASN A 263 2.62 16.97 -12.34
N ALA A 264 1.55 16.41 -11.77
CA ALA A 264 0.18 16.75 -12.15
C ALA A 264 -0.21 18.18 -11.75
N GLY A 265 0.65 18.89 -11.01
CA GLY A 265 0.44 20.28 -10.61
C GLY A 265 -0.75 20.45 -9.69
N LEU A 266 -0.99 19.46 -8.80
CA LEU A 266 -2.12 19.50 -7.88
C LEU A 266 -1.94 20.59 -6.83
N GLU A 267 -0.72 20.91 -6.41
CA GLU A 267 -0.50 21.94 -5.39
C GLU A 267 -0.78 23.36 -5.91
N GLU A 268 -0.45 23.61 -7.19
CA GLU A 268 -0.68 24.88 -7.86
C GLU A 268 -2.11 25.01 -8.42
N ALA A 269 -2.86 23.92 -8.47
CA ALA A 269 -4.22 23.92 -8.97
C ALA A 269 -5.14 24.78 -8.07
N GLN A 270 -5.89 25.68 -8.69
CA GLN A 270 -6.94 26.46 -8.02
C GLN A 270 -8.20 25.64 -7.71
N ALA A 271 -8.32 24.46 -8.31
CA ALA A 271 -9.42 23.51 -8.15
C ALA A 271 -9.35 22.78 -6.81
N GLY A 272 -10.47 22.62 -6.13
CA GLY A 272 -10.55 22.00 -4.79
C GLY A 272 -11.36 22.83 -3.81
N ILE A 273 -11.39 22.40 -2.54
CA ILE A 273 -12.09 23.12 -1.49
C ILE A 273 -11.14 24.02 -0.72
N LYS A 274 -11.48 25.30 -0.69
CA LYS A 274 -10.78 26.29 0.13
C LYS A 274 -11.19 26.13 1.59
N ASN A 275 -10.25 25.73 2.44
CA ASN A 275 -10.41 25.63 3.87
C ASN A 275 -9.24 26.35 4.57
N ALA A 276 -9.55 27.39 5.35
CA ALA A 276 -8.56 28.16 6.11
C ALA A 276 -7.35 28.65 5.27
N GLY A 277 -7.61 29.12 4.04
CA GLY A 277 -6.57 29.65 3.13
C GLY A 277 -5.78 28.58 2.36
N ARG A 278 -6.02 27.29 2.59
CA ARG A 278 -5.45 26.18 1.83
C ARG A 278 -6.48 25.56 0.91
N ASN A 279 -6.03 25.10 -0.25
CA ASN A 279 -6.87 24.36 -1.18
C ASN A 279 -6.71 22.86 -0.95
N ILE A 280 -7.82 22.15 -0.71
CA ILE A 280 -7.84 20.70 -0.52
C ILE A 280 -8.48 20.08 -1.75
N ASN A 281 -7.65 19.47 -2.59
CA ASN A 281 -8.09 18.84 -3.83
C ASN A 281 -7.80 17.34 -3.90
N ASN A 282 -7.10 16.80 -2.91
CA ASN A 282 -6.89 15.37 -2.82
C ASN A 282 -6.77 14.88 -1.37
N LEU A 283 -7.21 13.65 -1.15
CA LEU A 283 -6.90 12.85 0.04
C LEU A 283 -6.37 11.50 -0.41
N ARG A 284 -5.27 11.05 0.19
CA ARG A 284 -4.56 9.84 -0.24
C ARG A 284 -4.31 8.89 0.93
N TYR A 285 -4.46 7.61 0.64
CA TYR A 285 -4.09 6.52 1.54
C TYR A 285 -3.50 5.38 0.71
N ALA A 286 -2.17 5.35 0.63
CA ALA A 286 -1.45 4.42 -0.23
C ALA A 286 -1.88 4.63 -1.70
N ASP A 287 -2.40 3.59 -2.35
CA ASP A 287 -2.93 3.63 -3.72
C ASP A 287 -4.34 4.23 -3.81
N ASP A 288 -5.12 4.21 -2.72
CA ASP A 288 -6.44 4.85 -2.68
C ASP A 288 -6.27 6.37 -2.75
N THR A 289 -6.57 6.95 -3.91
CA THR A 289 -6.52 8.40 -4.14
C THR A 289 -7.93 8.94 -4.36
N THR A 290 -8.29 9.99 -3.63
CA THR A 290 -9.56 10.71 -3.80
C THR A 290 -9.27 12.12 -4.24
N LEU A 291 -9.73 12.51 -5.44
CA LEU A 291 -9.71 13.90 -5.90
C LEU A 291 -10.98 14.62 -5.47
N ILE A 292 -10.88 15.92 -5.23
CA ILE A 292 -11.94 16.77 -4.69
C ILE A 292 -11.96 18.08 -5.49
N ALA A 293 -13.15 18.51 -5.92
CA ALA A 293 -13.35 19.80 -6.59
C ALA A 293 -14.73 20.40 -6.28
N GLU A 294 -14.89 21.72 -6.49
CA GLU A 294 -16.18 22.43 -6.32
C GLU A 294 -17.04 22.35 -7.59
N CYS A 295 -16.46 22.08 -8.77
CA CYS A 295 -17.20 21.82 -10.01
C CYS A 295 -16.74 20.56 -10.77
N GLU A 296 -17.59 20.08 -11.67
CA GLU A 296 -17.37 18.84 -12.42
C GLU A 296 -16.22 18.98 -13.42
N GLU A 297 -16.10 20.15 -14.06
CA GLU A 297 -15.05 20.48 -15.03
C GLU A 297 -13.67 20.50 -14.38
N GLU A 298 -13.57 21.07 -13.17
CA GLU A 298 -12.35 21.06 -12.37
C GLU A 298 -11.96 19.63 -11.99
N LEU A 299 -12.92 18.82 -11.51
CA LEU A 299 -12.65 17.42 -11.16
C LEU A 299 -12.12 16.63 -12.36
N LYS A 300 -12.72 16.81 -13.54
CA LYS A 300 -12.26 16.21 -14.79
C LYS A 300 -10.86 16.67 -15.16
N SER A 301 -10.58 17.96 -15.04
CA SER A 301 -9.24 18.50 -15.31
C SER A 301 -8.19 17.87 -14.40
N LEU A 302 -8.45 17.78 -13.09
CA LEU A 302 -7.55 17.13 -12.14
C LEU A 302 -7.35 15.66 -12.46
N LEU A 303 -8.43 14.94 -12.77
CA LEU A 303 -8.37 13.51 -13.12
C LEU A 303 -7.54 13.27 -14.39
N MET A 304 -7.72 14.10 -15.43
CA MET A 304 -6.96 13.98 -16.67
C MET A 304 -5.48 14.28 -16.45
N LYS A 305 -5.13 15.31 -15.69
CA LYS A 305 -3.73 15.60 -15.35
C LYS A 305 -3.07 14.43 -14.61
N VAL A 306 -3.76 13.87 -13.61
CA VAL A 306 -3.26 12.69 -12.88
C VAL A 306 -3.16 11.49 -13.82
N LYS A 307 -4.07 11.32 -14.77
CA LYS A 307 -4.01 10.25 -15.78
C LYS A 307 -2.79 10.36 -16.67
N ASP A 308 -2.59 11.52 -17.28
CA ASP A 308 -1.50 11.74 -18.22
C ASP A 308 -0.14 11.54 -17.52
N GLU A 309 0.03 12.06 -16.30
CA GLU A 309 1.26 11.87 -15.52
C GLU A 309 1.46 10.43 -15.04
N SER A 310 0.38 9.75 -14.63
CA SER A 310 0.45 8.34 -14.23
C SER A 310 0.89 7.45 -15.39
N GLU A 311 0.36 7.67 -16.59
CA GLU A 311 0.70 6.90 -17.78
C GLU A 311 2.15 7.10 -18.21
N LYS A 312 2.69 8.32 -18.10
CA LYS A 312 4.11 8.62 -18.35
C LYS A 312 5.03 7.78 -17.49
N VAL A 313 4.67 7.54 -16.23
CA VAL A 313 5.46 6.68 -15.33
C VAL A 313 5.13 5.20 -15.44
N GLY A 314 4.14 4.81 -16.26
CA GLY A 314 3.78 3.41 -16.50
C GLY A 314 2.69 2.88 -15.55
N SER A 315 2.00 3.75 -14.82
CA SER A 315 0.88 3.40 -13.96
C SER A 315 -0.45 3.72 -14.66
N LYS A 316 -1.27 2.69 -14.89
CA LYS A 316 -2.55 2.85 -15.56
C LYS A 316 -3.69 2.97 -14.55
N LEU A 317 -4.57 3.92 -14.80
CA LEU A 317 -5.82 4.06 -14.07
C LEU A 317 -6.86 3.10 -14.61
N ASN A 318 -7.70 2.57 -13.73
CA ASN A 318 -8.87 1.80 -14.12
C ASN A 318 -10.09 2.73 -14.10
N ILE A 319 -10.41 3.32 -15.25
CA ILE A 319 -11.51 4.28 -15.39
C ILE A 319 -12.85 3.64 -15.03
N GLN A 320 -13.09 2.38 -15.44
CA GLN A 320 -14.33 1.64 -15.12
C GLN A 320 -14.53 1.40 -13.62
N LYS A 321 -13.43 1.25 -12.87
CA LYS A 321 -13.47 1.09 -11.41
C LYS A 321 -13.41 2.42 -10.67
N THR A 322 -12.96 3.49 -11.32
CA THR A 322 -12.99 4.83 -10.77
C THR A 322 -14.44 5.27 -10.59
N LYS A 323 -14.77 5.83 -9.43
CA LYS A 323 -16.15 6.17 -9.04
C LYS A 323 -16.27 7.66 -8.77
N ILE A 324 -17.37 8.26 -9.20
CA ILE A 324 -17.68 9.66 -8.88
C ILE A 324 -18.82 9.71 -7.87
N MET A 325 -18.63 10.54 -6.84
CA MET A 325 -19.68 10.90 -5.91
C MET A 325 -19.83 12.42 -5.93
N ALA A 326 -21.07 12.90 -6.00
CA ALA A 326 -21.35 14.33 -6.04
C ALA A 326 -22.34 14.72 -4.96
N PHE A 327 -22.14 15.90 -4.40
CA PHE A 327 -23.09 16.63 -3.59
C PHE A 327 -23.49 17.87 -4.39
N GLY A 328 -24.48 17.68 -5.27
CA GLY A 328 -24.94 18.64 -6.28
C GLY A 328 -25.59 17.89 -7.48
N PRO A 329 -26.26 18.59 -8.41
CA PRO A 329 -26.73 17.96 -9.65
C PRO A 329 -25.53 17.44 -10.45
N ILE A 330 -25.65 16.20 -10.96
CA ILE A 330 -24.66 15.60 -11.85
C ILE A 330 -25.13 15.80 -13.28
N THR A 331 -24.32 16.46 -14.09
CA THR A 331 -24.68 16.79 -15.48
C THR A 331 -23.96 15.94 -16.49
N ALA A 332 -22.71 15.53 -16.25
CA ALA A 332 -22.02 14.62 -17.16
C ALA A 332 -21.73 13.24 -16.55
N ARG A 333 -21.89 12.23 -17.42
CA ARG A 333 -21.74 10.81 -17.11
C ARG A 333 -20.53 10.19 -17.82
N GLN A 334 -19.74 10.99 -18.53
CA GLN A 334 -18.63 10.52 -19.36
C GLN A 334 -17.33 11.26 -19.05
N ILE A 335 -16.25 10.50 -18.97
CA ILE A 335 -14.87 10.96 -18.92
C ILE A 335 -14.11 10.18 -19.99
N ASP A 336 -13.47 10.88 -20.92
CA ASP A 336 -12.70 10.29 -22.02
C ASP A 336 -13.50 9.28 -22.87
N GLY A 337 -14.78 9.58 -23.12
CA GLY A 337 -15.71 8.70 -23.84
C GLY A 337 -16.19 7.47 -23.06
N GLU A 338 -15.61 7.19 -21.87
CA GLU A 338 -16.05 6.12 -20.98
C GLU A 338 -17.09 6.62 -19.97
N THR A 339 -18.08 5.78 -19.67
CA THR A 339 -19.12 6.11 -18.68
C THR A 339 -18.58 5.91 -17.27
N VAL A 340 -18.60 6.95 -16.44
CA VAL A 340 -18.17 6.87 -15.04
C VAL A 340 -19.36 6.68 -14.12
N ASP A 341 -19.25 5.68 -13.25
CA ASP A 341 -20.33 5.29 -12.36
C ASP A 341 -20.52 6.33 -11.25
N THR A 342 -21.69 6.94 -11.22
CA THR A 342 -22.03 8.01 -10.29
C THR A 342 -22.89 7.47 -9.16
N MET A 343 -22.52 7.78 -7.92
CA MET A 343 -23.20 7.21 -6.74
C MET A 343 -23.47 8.23 -5.64
N THR A 344 -24.45 7.91 -4.80
CA THR A 344 -24.82 8.70 -3.62
C THR A 344 -24.04 8.32 -2.36
N GLY A 345 -23.27 7.23 -2.41
CA GLY A 345 -22.35 6.85 -1.35
C GLY A 345 -21.34 5.80 -1.77
N PHE A 346 -20.16 5.84 -1.17
CA PHE A 346 -18.98 5.05 -1.50
C PHE A 346 -18.37 4.41 -0.25
N ILE A 347 -17.69 3.26 -0.39
CA ILE A 347 -16.95 2.63 0.72
C ILE A 347 -15.51 3.16 0.68
N PHE A 348 -15.25 4.23 1.42
CA PHE A 348 -13.93 4.84 1.55
C PHE A 348 -13.17 4.25 2.75
N LEU A 349 -12.01 3.64 2.51
CA LEU A 349 -11.15 3.03 3.55
C LEU A 349 -11.92 2.10 4.51
N GLY A 350 -12.90 1.38 3.95
CA GLY A 350 -13.77 0.45 4.68
C GLY A 350 -15.00 1.06 5.32
N SER A 351 -15.13 2.39 5.40
CA SER A 351 -16.30 3.12 5.93
C SER A 351 -17.22 3.60 4.82
N LYS A 352 -18.54 3.51 5.01
CA LYS A 352 -19.51 4.07 4.07
C LYS A 352 -19.63 5.58 4.27
N ILE A 353 -19.29 6.31 3.21
CA ILE A 353 -19.47 7.76 3.12
C ILE A 353 -20.63 8.03 2.17
N THR A 354 -21.49 8.97 2.53
CA THR A 354 -22.67 9.36 1.74
C THR A 354 -22.56 10.83 1.34
N ALA A 355 -23.23 11.24 0.27
CA ALA A 355 -23.31 12.65 -0.13
C ALA A 355 -24.14 13.48 0.87
N ASP A 356 -25.23 12.88 1.33
CA ASP A 356 -25.51 12.69 2.74
C ASP A 356 -24.46 12.91 3.83
N GLY A 357 -24.46 13.87 4.73
CA GLY A 357 -23.55 13.79 5.89
C GLY A 357 -23.90 12.66 6.87
N ASP A 358 -24.85 11.76 6.55
CA ASP A 358 -25.54 10.91 7.51
C ASP A 358 -24.79 9.60 7.83
N CYS A 359 -24.19 9.55 9.03
CA CYS A 359 -23.50 8.36 9.52
C CYS A 359 -24.43 7.17 9.81
N SER A 360 -25.77 7.36 9.82
CA SER A 360 -26.74 6.29 10.07
C SER A 360 -26.59 5.13 9.07
N HIS A 361 -26.21 5.42 7.83
CA HIS A 361 -25.98 4.43 6.79
C HIS A 361 -24.78 3.52 7.08
N GLU A 362 -23.70 4.05 7.64
CA GLU A 362 -22.54 3.25 8.04
C GLU A 362 -22.85 2.45 9.31
N ILE A 363 -23.53 3.05 10.29
CA ILE A 363 -23.95 2.35 11.52
C ILE A 363 -24.80 1.12 11.15
N LYS A 364 -25.82 1.30 10.30
CA LYS A 364 -26.67 0.20 9.80
C LYS A 364 -25.88 -0.86 9.04
N ARG A 365 -24.79 -0.50 8.35
CA ARG A 365 -23.90 -1.44 7.66
C ARG A 365 -23.00 -2.22 8.62
N ARG A 366 -22.54 -1.60 9.72
CA ARG A 366 -21.66 -2.22 10.72
C ARG A 366 -22.34 -3.28 11.56
N LEU A 367 -23.62 -3.08 11.90
CA LEU A 367 -24.40 -4.02 12.71
C LEU A 367 -24.43 -5.46 12.15
N PRO A 368 -24.79 -5.73 10.89
CA PRO A 368 -24.78 -7.08 10.34
C PRO A 368 -23.37 -7.67 10.22
N LEU A 369 -22.34 -6.84 10.00
CA LEU A 369 -20.94 -7.30 9.99
C LEU A 369 -20.52 -7.81 11.38
N GLY A 370 -20.84 -7.05 12.43
CA GLY A 370 -20.62 -7.49 13.81
C GLY A 370 -21.40 -8.76 14.15
N ARG A 371 -22.67 -8.83 13.74
CA ARG A 371 -23.51 -10.03 13.91
C ARG A 371 -22.89 -11.25 13.22
N LYS A 372 -22.37 -11.12 12.00
CA LYS A 372 -21.69 -12.22 11.29
C LYS A 372 -20.49 -12.76 12.07
N VAL A 373 -19.66 -11.87 12.64
CA VAL A 373 -18.53 -12.30 13.48
C VAL A 373 -19.02 -13.00 14.75
N MET A 374 -20.08 -12.48 15.37
CA MET A 374 -20.70 -13.13 16.53
C MET A 374 -21.21 -14.54 16.19
N THR A 375 -21.87 -14.72 15.05
CA THR A 375 -22.34 -16.03 14.57
C THR A 375 -21.19 -16.99 14.30
N ASN A 376 -20.06 -16.52 13.75
CA ASN A 376 -18.88 -17.36 13.56
C ASN A 376 -18.25 -17.84 14.88
N LEU A 377 -18.53 -17.14 15.99
CA LEU A 377 -18.07 -17.51 17.33
C LEU A 377 -19.11 -18.32 18.12
N ASP A 378 -20.26 -18.66 17.53
CA ASP A 378 -21.39 -19.25 18.24
C ASP A 378 -21.03 -20.55 18.99
N SER A 379 -20.25 -21.44 18.36
CA SER A 379 -19.77 -22.68 18.98
C SER A 379 -18.87 -22.42 20.20
N ILE A 380 -18.00 -21.42 20.12
CA ILE A 380 -17.09 -21.00 21.19
C ILE A 380 -17.87 -20.34 22.33
N LEU A 381 -18.83 -19.48 22.01
CA LEU A 381 -19.62 -18.74 22.99
C LEU A 381 -20.60 -19.67 23.74
N LYS A 382 -21.09 -20.73 23.09
CA LYS A 382 -21.96 -21.74 23.71
C LYS A 382 -21.22 -22.85 24.45
N SER A 383 -19.93 -23.09 24.17
CA SER A 383 -19.14 -24.12 24.84
C SER A 383 -19.08 -23.89 26.36
N ARG A 384 -19.30 -24.95 27.14
CA ARG A 384 -19.17 -24.90 28.61
C ARG A 384 -17.71 -24.98 29.08
N ASP A 385 -16.81 -25.44 28.21
CA ASP A 385 -15.38 -25.63 28.51
C ASP A 385 -14.60 -24.31 28.48
N ILE A 386 -15.20 -23.25 27.94
CA ILE A 386 -14.59 -21.93 27.82
C ILE A 386 -15.16 -21.00 28.88
N THR A 387 -14.28 -20.41 29.67
CA THR A 387 -14.67 -19.49 30.75
C THR A 387 -15.30 -18.21 30.21
N LEU A 388 -16.24 -17.64 30.98
CA LEU A 388 -16.90 -16.37 30.64
C LEU A 388 -15.89 -15.21 30.39
N PRO A 389 -14.84 -15.02 31.20
CA PRO A 389 -13.85 -13.98 30.94
C PRO A 389 -13.17 -14.11 29.57
N THR A 390 -12.84 -15.32 29.14
CA THR A 390 -12.25 -15.58 27.82
C THR A 390 -13.23 -15.25 26.70
N LYS A 391 -14.51 -15.64 26.84
CA LYS A 391 -15.56 -15.30 25.88
C LYS A 391 -15.74 -13.78 25.74
N VAL A 392 -15.79 -13.06 26.86
CA VAL A 392 -15.88 -11.59 26.87
C VAL A 392 -14.67 -10.97 26.17
N ARG A 393 -13.46 -11.51 26.41
CA ARG A 393 -12.24 -11.05 25.75
C ARG A 393 -12.32 -11.26 24.22
N LEU A 394 -12.81 -12.40 23.75
CA LEU A 394 -12.99 -12.66 22.32
C LEU A 394 -13.99 -11.70 21.68
N VAL A 395 -15.13 -11.44 22.32
CA VAL A 395 -16.11 -10.46 21.82
C VAL A 395 -15.49 -9.06 21.72
N LYS A 396 -14.79 -8.62 22.77
CA LYS A 396 -14.08 -7.32 22.77
C LYS A 396 -12.97 -7.24 21.72
N ALA A 397 -12.29 -8.35 21.42
CA ALA A 397 -11.18 -8.38 20.46
C ALA A 397 -11.62 -8.53 19.00
N MET A 398 -12.76 -9.19 18.73
CA MET A 398 -13.17 -9.54 17.37
C MET A 398 -14.45 -8.83 16.92
N VAL A 399 -15.43 -8.65 17.80
CA VAL A 399 -16.73 -8.06 17.45
C VAL A 399 -16.68 -6.54 17.56
N PHE A 400 -16.16 -6.01 18.68
CA PHE A 400 -16.15 -4.57 18.92
C PHE A 400 -15.36 -3.80 17.86
N PRO A 401 -14.15 -4.22 17.43
CA PRO A 401 -13.43 -3.51 16.37
C PRO A 401 -14.19 -3.48 15.05
N MET A 402 -14.99 -4.52 14.75
CA MET A 402 -15.78 -4.58 13.53
C MET A 402 -16.97 -3.61 13.55
N VAL A 403 -17.64 -3.48 14.71
CA VAL A 403 -18.79 -2.60 14.90
C VAL A 403 -18.37 -1.14 15.05
N MET A 404 -17.30 -0.89 15.81
CA MET A 404 -16.81 0.46 16.13
C MET A 404 -15.86 1.03 15.08
N TYR A 405 -15.53 0.33 14.00
CA TYR A 405 -14.58 0.88 13.02
C TYR A 405 -15.12 2.18 12.40
N GLY A 406 -14.35 3.27 12.52
CA GLY A 406 -14.70 4.59 11.99
C GLY A 406 -15.71 5.37 12.83
N TYR A 407 -16.01 4.93 14.06
CA TYR A 407 -16.96 5.62 14.94
C TYR A 407 -16.55 7.05 15.27
N GLU A 408 -15.26 7.38 15.18
CA GLU A 408 -14.73 8.72 15.39
C GLU A 408 -15.25 9.74 14.37
N SER A 409 -15.81 9.28 13.24
CA SER A 409 -16.43 10.14 12.22
C SER A 409 -17.95 10.24 12.35
N TRP A 410 -18.57 9.61 13.34
CA TRP A 410 -20.02 9.64 13.53
C TRP A 410 -20.44 10.93 14.22
N THR A 411 -21.52 11.53 13.75
CA THR A 411 -22.07 12.78 14.31
C THR A 411 -23.28 12.46 15.18
N ILE A 412 -23.40 13.17 16.30
CA ILE A 412 -24.58 13.11 17.17
C ILE A 412 -25.50 14.26 16.74
N LYS A 413 -26.75 13.94 16.41
CA LYS A 413 -27.76 14.95 16.09
C LYS A 413 -28.30 15.55 17.38
N LYS A 414 -28.78 16.79 17.32
CA LYS A 414 -29.40 17.47 18.49
C LYS A 414 -30.54 16.67 19.13
N ALA A 415 -31.27 15.85 18.37
CA ALA A 415 -32.34 15.00 18.88
C ALA A 415 -31.84 13.74 19.65
N GLU A 416 -30.54 13.45 19.57
CA GLU A 416 -29.88 12.30 20.18
C GLU A 416 -29.02 12.69 21.41
N CYS A 417 -28.85 14.00 21.64
CA CYS A 417 -28.30 14.59 22.87
C CYS A 417 -29.45 14.88 23.85
#